data_AF-A0A2V9WGA8-F1
#
_entry.id   AF-A0A2V9WGA8-F1
#
_cell.length_a   1.000
_cell.length_b   1.000
_cell.length_c   1.000
_cell.angle_alpha   90.00
_cell.angle_beta   90.00
_cell.angle_gamma   90.00
#
_symmetry.space_group_name_H-M   'P 1'
#
loop_
_entity.id
_entity.type
_entity.pdbx_description
1 polymer ?
#
loop_
_entity_poly.entity_id
_entity_poly.type
_entity_poly.pdbx_seq_one_letter_code
_entity_poly.pdbx_strand_id
1 'polypeptide(L)'
;MLRNRYVVWRKAWEGTSKPRRSAARKKLPRPTSPSAVTRQYVDMEARLRNLRAEEAQYLTIMKSAYKVDDLLEVTQKLSEVRGQIEQQQAEFQTLSKQIETVAITISLRTLADTQVFGLNWRPLYQLKLALRNGLDALADYATTMAAILFYVPVILAWSITILFAGVVAWRALRWTGRRFLDWHAAAPQKAANPA
;
A
#
# COMPACT_ATOMS: atom_id res chain seq x y z
N MET A 1 69.55 -44.77 -21.29
CA MET A 1 69.71 -46.14 -20.74
C MET A 1 69.78 -45.96 -19.23
N LEU A 2 68.88 -46.42 -18.35
CA LEU A 2 68.25 -47.73 -18.19
C LEU A 2 66.90 -47.58 -17.44
N ARG A 3 65.90 -48.32 -17.90
CA ARG A 3 64.69 -48.70 -17.14
C ARG A 3 65.13 -49.61 -15.98
N ASN A 4 64.50 -49.56 -14.80
CA ASN A 4 63.62 -50.64 -14.34
C ASN A 4 63.10 -50.51 -12.89
N ARG A 5 61.85 -50.97 -12.73
CA ARG A 5 61.28 -51.74 -11.61
C ARG A 5 61.39 -51.19 -10.18
N TYR A 6 60.28 -50.65 -9.69
CA TYR A 6 59.61 -51.21 -8.50
C TYR A 6 58.08 -51.26 -8.73
N VAL A 7 57.64 -52.39 -9.30
CA VAL A 7 56.32 -52.94 -9.03
C VAL A 7 56.49 -53.76 -7.76
N VAL A 8 55.78 -53.41 -6.69
CA VAL A 8 55.25 -54.27 -5.60
C VAL A 8 54.87 -53.31 -4.47
N TRP A 9 53.57 -53.00 -4.36
CA TRP A 9 52.82 -53.09 -3.11
C TRP A 9 51.36 -53.35 -3.49
N ARG A 10 51.09 -54.65 -3.51
CA ARG A 10 49.84 -55.30 -3.80
C ARG A 10 48.88 -55.07 -2.63
N LYS A 11 47.61 -54.80 -2.93
CA LYS A 11 46.42 -55.21 -2.15
C LYS A 11 46.53 -55.10 -0.62
N ALA A 12 46.01 -54.02 -0.04
CA ALA A 12 45.69 -54.02 1.40
C ALA A 12 44.57 -53.05 1.82
N TRP A 13 43.73 -52.54 0.92
CA TRP A 13 42.59 -51.68 1.32
C TRP A 13 41.36 -51.89 0.42
N GLU A 14 40.89 -53.13 0.33
CA GLU A 14 39.49 -53.40 0.00
C GLU A 14 38.73 -53.53 1.32
N GLY A 15 37.77 -52.63 1.56
CA GLY A 15 36.82 -52.80 2.67
C GLY A 15 36.65 -51.60 3.59
N THR A 16 36.30 -50.43 3.04
CA THR A 16 35.22 -49.59 3.60
C THR A 16 34.74 -48.64 2.51
N SER A 17 33.93 -49.11 1.57
CA SER A 17 33.11 -48.22 0.75
C SER A 17 32.04 -47.61 1.65
N LYS A 18 32.43 -46.54 2.38
CA LYS A 18 31.44 -45.67 3.03
C LYS A 18 30.47 -45.23 1.94
N PRO A 19 29.14 -45.37 2.10
CA PRO A 19 28.23 -44.84 1.13
C PRO A 19 28.51 -43.34 1.06
N ARG A 20 29.00 -42.86 -0.09
CA ARG A 20 28.84 -41.45 -0.46
C ARG A 20 27.33 -41.26 -0.49
N ARG A 21 26.77 -40.92 0.68
CA ARG A 21 25.50 -40.23 0.78
C ARG A 21 25.76 -39.00 -0.07
N SER A 22 25.37 -39.08 -1.33
CA SER A 22 25.04 -37.94 -2.15
C SER A 22 24.08 -37.16 -1.28
N ALA A 23 24.64 -36.22 -0.52
CA ALA A 23 23.88 -35.21 0.17
C ALA A 23 23.07 -34.59 -0.95
N ALA A 24 21.82 -35.02 -1.05
CA ALA A 24 20.82 -34.42 -1.88
C ALA A 24 20.86 -32.97 -1.41
N ARG A 25 21.58 -32.16 -2.18
CA ARG A 25 21.67 -30.72 -1.98
C ARG A 25 20.24 -30.29 -2.20
N LYS A 26 19.45 -30.26 -1.12
CA LYS A 26 18.11 -29.71 -1.10
C LYS A 26 18.30 -28.38 -1.77
N LYS A 27 17.82 -28.27 -3.01
CA LYS A 27 17.84 -27.02 -3.73
C LYS A 27 16.97 -26.13 -2.88
N LEU A 28 17.62 -25.30 -2.06
CA LEU A 28 16.95 -24.24 -1.33
C LEU A 28 16.09 -23.53 -2.37
N PRO A 29 14.80 -23.25 -2.07
CA PRO A 29 13.97 -22.47 -2.96
C PRO A 29 14.77 -21.21 -3.27
N ARG A 30 15.18 -21.05 -4.54
CA ARG A 30 15.92 -19.86 -4.94
C ARG A 30 14.99 -18.69 -4.61
N PRO A 31 15.43 -17.69 -3.83
CA PRO A 31 14.65 -16.47 -3.73
C PRO A 31 14.43 -16.00 -5.17
N THR A 32 13.15 -15.84 -5.56
CA THR A 32 12.74 -15.39 -6.88
C THR A 32 13.35 -14.01 -7.08
N SER A 33 14.53 -13.97 -7.71
CA SER A 33 15.19 -12.71 -7.99
C SER A 33 14.30 -11.92 -8.96
N PRO A 34 14.16 -10.60 -8.81
CA PRO A 34 13.37 -9.77 -9.73
C PRO A 34 13.75 -10.02 -11.21
N SER A 35 15.04 -10.25 -11.48
CA SER A 35 15.60 -10.59 -12.79
C SER A 35 15.16 -11.94 -13.37
N ALA A 36 14.67 -12.88 -12.56
CA ALA A 36 14.14 -14.15 -13.04
C ALA A 36 12.70 -13.99 -13.57
N VAL A 37 11.89 -13.17 -12.89
CA VAL A 37 10.51 -12.87 -13.30
C VAL A 37 10.50 -12.02 -14.58
N THR A 38 11.43 -11.08 -14.72
CA THR A 38 11.58 -10.31 -15.97
C THR A 38 11.89 -11.21 -17.17
N ARG A 39 12.75 -12.23 -17.02
CA ARG A 39 13.06 -13.18 -18.11
C ARG A 39 11.84 -14.02 -18.48
N GLN A 40 11.11 -14.54 -17.50
CA GLN A 40 9.88 -15.28 -17.75
C GLN A 40 8.82 -14.44 -18.46
N TYR A 41 8.69 -13.16 -18.11
CA TYR A 41 7.77 -12.23 -18.76
C TYR A 41 8.12 -12.01 -20.23
N VAL A 42 9.39 -11.75 -20.54
CA VAL A 42 9.88 -11.57 -21.93
C VAL A 42 9.69 -12.86 -22.75
N ASP A 43 9.95 -14.02 -22.16
CA ASP A 43 9.74 -15.31 -22.82
C ASP A 43 8.26 -15.59 -23.13
N MET A 44 7.35 -15.22 -22.22
CA MET A 44 5.90 -15.35 -22.45
C MET A 44 5.41 -14.40 -23.54
N GLU A 45 5.89 -13.15 -23.55
CA GLU A 45 5.56 -12.19 -24.61
C GLU A 45 6.00 -12.69 -26.00
N ALA A 46 7.20 -13.25 -26.09
CA ALA A 46 7.73 -13.82 -27.33
C ALA A 46 6.88 -14.99 -27.84
N ARG A 47 6.45 -15.92 -26.96
CA ARG A 47 5.56 -17.03 -27.34
C ARG A 47 4.21 -16.54 -27.83
N LEU A 48 3.63 -15.56 -27.14
CA LEU A 48 2.32 -15.01 -27.48
C LEU A 48 2.36 -14.28 -28.83
N ARG A 49 3.47 -13.59 -29.13
CA ARG A 49 3.72 -12.99 -30.45
C ARG A 49 3.81 -14.04 -31.57
N ASN A 50 4.48 -15.16 -31.32
CA ASN A 50 4.58 -16.25 -32.29
C ASN A 50 3.21 -16.88 -32.58
N LEU A 51 2.41 -17.16 -31.56
CA LEU A 51 1.05 -17.70 -31.74
C LEU A 51 0.14 -16.76 -32.55
N ARG A 52 0.25 -15.44 -32.34
CA ARG A 52 -0.50 -14.46 -33.16
C ARG A 52 -0.03 -14.43 -34.61
N ALA A 53 1.26 -14.60 -34.85
CA ALA A 53 1.80 -14.69 -36.21
C ALA A 53 1.28 -15.96 -36.93
N GLU A 54 1.20 -17.07 -36.19
CA GLU A 54 0.62 -18.33 -36.67
C GLU A 54 -0.89 -18.18 -36.96
N GLU A 55 -1.65 -17.51 -36.09
CA GLU A 55 -3.06 -17.16 -36.34
C GLU A 55 -3.21 -16.36 -37.65
N ALA A 56 -2.37 -15.35 -37.87
CA ALA A 56 -2.41 -14.53 -39.09
C ALA A 56 -2.08 -15.33 -40.36
N GLN A 57 -1.18 -16.32 -40.25
CA GLN A 57 -0.89 -17.26 -41.34
C GLN A 57 -2.11 -18.15 -41.63
N TYR A 58 -2.74 -18.73 -40.61
CA TYR A 58 -3.94 -19.55 -40.79
C TYR A 58 -5.10 -18.73 -41.40
N LEU A 59 -5.29 -17.47 -41.00
CA LEU A 59 -6.27 -16.58 -41.62
C LEU A 59 -5.94 -16.28 -43.09
N THR A 60 -4.66 -16.20 -43.45
CA THR A 60 -4.24 -16.03 -44.85
C THR A 60 -4.56 -17.29 -45.67
N ILE A 61 -4.24 -18.48 -45.15
CA ILE A 61 -4.55 -19.76 -45.80
C ILE A 61 -6.07 -19.92 -45.98
N MET A 62 -6.85 -19.54 -44.97
CA MET A 62 -8.30 -19.58 -44.99
C MET A 62 -8.90 -18.73 -46.11
N LYS A 63 -8.31 -17.56 -46.41
CA LYS A 63 -8.73 -16.69 -47.51
C LYS A 63 -8.42 -17.27 -48.90
N SER A 64 -7.44 -18.17 -48.99
CA SER A 64 -6.99 -18.79 -50.23
C SER A 64 -7.53 -20.22 -50.42
N ALA A 65 -8.27 -20.76 -49.45
CA ALA A 65 -8.84 -22.10 -49.51
C ALA A 65 -10.08 -22.13 -50.42
N TYR A 66 -10.06 -22.98 -51.46
CA TYR A 66 -11.16 -23.14 -52.41
C TYR A 66 -12.07 -24.34 -52.10
N LYS A 67 -11.62 -25.27 -51.24
CA LYS A 67 -12.35 -26.48 -50.86
C LYS A 67 -12.89 -26.36 -49.44
N VAL A 68 -14.07 -26.93 -49.21
CA VAL A 68 -14.76 -26.91 -47.90
C VAL A 68 -14.01 -27.75 -46.86
N ASP A 69 -13.43 -28.88 -47.25
CA ASP A 69 -12.66 -29.75 -46.35
C ASP A 69 -11.40 -29.02 -45.83
N ASP A 70 -10.65 -28.37 -46.72
CA ASP A 70 -9.47 -27.57 -46.37
C ASP A 70 -9.83 -26.41 -45.41
N LEU A 71 -11.00 -25.79 -45.63
CA LEU A 71 -11.51 -24.72 -44.76
C LEU A 71 -11.85 -25.25 -43.35
N LEU A 72 -12.45 -26.43 -43.25
CA LEU A 72 -12.81 -27.05 -41.98
C LEU A 72 -11.57 -27.37 -41.15
N GLU A 73 -10.54 -27.93 -41.79
CA GLU A 73 -9.27 -28.27 -41.15
C GLU A 73 -8.53 -27.03 -40.64
N VAL A 74 -8.43 -25.98 -41.47
CA VAL A 74 -7.81 -24.70 -41.08
C VAL A 74 -8.60 -24.04 -39.95
N THR A 75 -9.92 -24.11 -39.95
CA THR A 75 -10.77 -23.56 -38.87
C THR A 75 -10.53 -24.30 -37.55
N GLN A 76 -10.38 -25.62 -37.59
CA GLN A 76 -10.08 -26.41 -36.39
C GLN A 76 -8.71 -26.04 -35.80
N LYS A 77 -7.70 -25.86 -36.64
CA LYS A 77 -6.37 -25.41 -36.23
C LYS A 77 -6.35 -23.98 -35.71
N LEU A 78 -7.11 -23.09 -36.36
CA LEU A 78 -7.27 -21.71 -35.90
C LEU A 78 -7.91 -21.64 -34.52
N SER A 79 -8.92 -22.48 -34.25
CA SER A 79 -9.57 -22.59 -32.93
C SER A 79 -8.58 -23.04 -31.85
N GLU A 80 -7.75 -24.04 -32.17
CA GLU A 80 -6.70 -24.53 -31.25
C GLU A 80 -5.67 -23.43 -30.91
N VAL A 81 -5.18 -22.69 -31.92
CA VAL A 81 -4.24 -21.57 -31.72
C VAL A 81 -4.88 -20.45 -30.90
N ARG A 82 -6.13 -20.09 -31.18
CA ARG A 82 -6.87 -19.08 -30.40
C ARG A 82 -7.01 -19.46 -28.93
N GLY A 83 -7.36 -20.72 -28.65
CA GLY A 83 -7.41 -21.21 -27.28
C GLY A 83 -6.06 -21.08 -26.55
N GLN A 84 -4.96 -21.40 -27.25
CA GLN A 84 -3.61 -21.22 -26.69
C GLN A 84 -3.26 -19.74 -26.44
N ILE A 85 -3.64 -18.84 -27.35
CA ILE A 85 -3.46 -17.38 -27.18
C ILE A 85 -4.23 -16.90 -25.95
N GLU A 86 -5.50 -17.28 -25.81
CA GLU A 86 -6.35 -16.87 -24.70
C GLU A 86 -5.77 -17.34 -23.35
N GLN A 87 -5.34 -18.59 -23.27
CA GLN A 87 -4.71 -19.13 -22.07
C GLN A 87 -3.43 -18.37 -21.72
N GLN A 88 -2.51 -18.19 -22.68
CA GLN A 88 -1.26 -17.47 -22.43
C GLN A 88 -1.49 -15.99 -22.10
N GLN A 89 -2.49 -15.36 -22.72
CA GLN A 89 -2.85 -13.96 -22.47
C GLN A 89 -3.41 -13.78 -21.06
N ALA A 90 -4.23 -14.71 -20.58
CA ALA A 90 -4.77 -14.70 -19.22
C ALA A 90 -3.67 -14.88 -18.17
N GLU A 91 -2.72 -15.80 -18.39
CA GLU A 91 -1.55 -15.99 -17.53
C GLU A 91 -0.67 -14.73 -17.50
N PHE A 92 -0.41 -14.14 -18.67
CA PHE A 92 0.38 -12.91 -18.79
C PHE A 92 -0.25 -11.72 -18.05
N GLN A 93 -1.56 -11.50 -18.21
CA GLN A 93 -2.27 -10.43 -17.50
C GLN A 93 -2.24 -10.65 -15.98
N THR A 94 -2.37 -11.90 -15.53
CA THR A 94 -2.29 -12.26 -14.11
C THR A 94 -0.91 -11.92 -13.54
N LEU A 95 0.16 -12.27 -14.26
CA LEU A 95 1.53 -11.95 -13.85
C LEU A 95 1.77 -10.43 -13.82
N SER A 96 1.27 -9.69 -14.82
CA SER A 96 1.39 -8.23 -14.89
C SER A 96 0.74 -7.54 -13.67
N LYS A 97 -0.48 -7.96 -13.30
CA LYS A 97 -1.18 -7.44 -12.12
C LYS A 97 -0.45 -7.75 -10.81
N GLN A 98 0.15 -8.93 -10.70
CA GLN A 98 0.96 -9.30 -9.54
C GLN A 98 2.20 -8.41 -9.42
N ILE A 99 2.88 -8.11 -10.54
CA ILE A 99 4.05 -7.24 -10.56
C ILE A 99 3.69 -5.81 -10.14
N GLU A 100 2.58 -5.25 -10.63
CA GLU A 100 2.08 -3.93 -10.20
C GLU A 100 1.78 -3.89 -8.70
N THR A 101 1.10 -4.92 -8.19
CA THR A 101 0.76 -5.02 -6.76
C THR A 101 2.02 -5.10 -5.88
N VAL A 102 3.02 -5.87 -6.30
CA VAL A 102 4.32 -5.97 -5.61
C VAL A 102 5.08 -4.64 -5.67
N ALA A 103 5.05 -3.94 -6.82
CA ALA A 103 5.70 -2.64 -6.97
C ALA A 103 5.14 -1.59 -6.00
N ILE A 104 3.81 -1.54 -5.84
CA ILE A 104 3.12 -0.67 -4.88
C ILE A 104 3.44 -1.07 -3.43
N THR A 105 3.51 -2.37 -3.15
CA THR A 105 3.80 -2.85 -1.78
C THR A 105 5.24 -2.51 -1.35
N ILE A 106 6.21 -2.59 -2.26
CA ILE A 106 7.60 -2.22 -1.98
C ILE A 106 7.74 -0.71 -1.79
N SER A 107 7.05 0.11 -2.60
CA SER A 107 7.08 1.57 -2.42
C SER A 107 6.47 1.99 -1.07
N LEU A 108 5.38 1.35 -0.64
CA LEU A 108 4.77 1.60 0.68
C LEU A 108 5.66 1.13 1.84
N ARG A 109 6.29 -0.05 1.74
CA ARG A 109 7.21 -0.55 2.77
C ARG A 109 8.48 0.28 2.88
N THR A 110 9.04 0.77 1.78
CA THR A 110 10.23 1.65 1.83
C THR A 110 9.92 2.99 2.50
N LEU A 111 8.70 3.52 2.35
CA LEU A 111 8.24 4.69 3.12
C LEU A 111 8.09 4.37 4.62
N ALA A 112 7.52 3.22 4.97
CA ALA A 112 7.34 2.81 6.37
C ALA A 112 8.65 2.44 7.08
N ASP A 113 9.58 1.76 6.41
CA ASP A 113 10.86 1.32 6.98
C ASP A 113 11.84 2.50 7.18
N THR A 114 11.68 3.59 6.40
CA THR A 114 12.40 4.85 6.65
C THR A 114 11.98 5.57 7.93
N GLN A 115 10.84 5.20 8.55
CA GLN A 115 10.45 5.75 9.86
C GLN A 115 11.07 4.99 11.04
N VAL A 116 11.54 3.74 10.85
CA VAL A 116 11.92 2.85 11.98
C VAL A 116 13.44 2.68 12.12
N PHE A 117 14.22 2.80 11.05
CA PHE A 117 15.68 2.80 11.13
C PHE A 117 16.23 4.22 10.98
N GLY A 118 16.45 4.87 12.12
CA GLY A 118 17.18 6.12 12.22
C GLY A 118 18.63 5.96 11.78
N LEU A 119 18.89 6.09 10.46
CA LEU A 119 20.17 6.46 9.83
C LEU A 119 20.00 6.49 8.30
N ASN A 120 19.07 7.30 7.81
CA ASN A 120 19.07 7.78 6.42
C ASN A 120 19.20 9.29 6.43
N TRP A 121 20.39 9.77 6.80
CA TRP A 121 20.72 11.19 6.67
C TRP A 121 20.76 11.53 5.18
N ARG A 122 19.62 11.98 4.65
CA ARG A 122 19.48 12.57 3.31
C ARG A 122 19.43 14.10 3.46
N PRO A 123 20.57 14.78 3.61
CA PRO A 123 20.62 16.21 3.92
C PRO A 123 19.88 17.05 2.88
N LEU A 124 19.93 16.66 1.59
CA LEU A 124 19.23 17.35 0.52
C LEU A 124 17.70 17.17 0.56
N TYR A 125 17.20 16.01 1.01
CA TYR A 125 15.76 15.78 1.15
C TYR A 125 15.22 16.53 2.37
N GLN A 126 15.94 16.45 3.50
CA GLN A 126 15.60 17.18 4.71
C GLN A 126 15.67 18.70 4.50
N LEU A 127 16.63 19.21 3.72
CA LEU A 127 16.70 20.63 3.36
C LEU A 127 15.49 21.07 2.53
N LYS A 128 15.13 20.29 1.49
CA LYS A 128 13.94 20.59 0.67
C LYS A 128 12.66 20.53 1.49
N LEU A 129 12.55 19.55 2.40
CA LEU A 129 11.40 19.40 3.28
C LEU A 129 11.33 20.54 4.29
N ALA A 130 12.45 20.92 4.91
CA ALA A 130 12.53 22.06 5.82
C ALA A 130 12.25 23.39 5.10
N LEU A 131 12.66 23.54 3.85
CA LEU A 131 12.36 24.73 3.04
C LEU A 131 10.87 24.83 2.74
N ARG A 132 10.24 23.72 2.34
CA ARG A 132 8.78 23.67 2.11
C ARG A 132 8.01 23.92 3.39
N ASN A 133 8.34 23.20 4.46
CA ASN A 133 7.71 23.39 5.76
C ASN A 133 7.95 24.80 6.32
N GLY A 134 9.10 25.40 6.04
CA GLY A 134 9.41 26.78 6.42
C GLY A 134 8.56 27.79 5.65
N LEU A 135 8.35 27.58 4.35
CA LEU A 135 7.45 28.40 3.54
C LEU A 135 5.99 28.27 3.98
N ASP A 136 5.55 27.04 4.29
CA ASP A 136 4.21 26.79 4.84
C ASP A 136 4.04 27.44 6.21
N ALA A 137 5.06 27.39 7.07
CA ALA A 137 5.02 28.07 8.38
C ALA A 137 4.95 29.60 8.25
N LEU A 138 5.62 30.19 7.26
CA LEU A 138 5.52 31.62 6.97
C LEU A 138 4.14 31.99 6.45
N ALA A 139 3.57 31.17 5.58
CA ALA A 139 2.20 31.35 5.10
C ALA A 139 1.20 31.24 6.26
N ASP A 140 1.35 30.25 7.13
CA ASP A 140 0.46 30.03 8.28
C ASP A 140 0.58 31.13 9.35
N TYR A 141 1.79 31.66 9.55
CA TYR A 141 1.99 32.84 10.38
C TYR A 141 1.29 34.07 9.79
N ALA A 142 1.41 34.30 8.48
CA ALA A 142 0.77 35.43 7.81
C ALA A 142 -0.76 35.33 7.85
N THR A 143 -1.32 34.14 7.61
CA THR A 143 -2.77 33.90 7.70
C THR A 143 -3.26 34.05 9.14
N THR A 144 -2.53 33.55 10.13
CA THR A 144 -2.88 33.70 11.56
C THR A 144 -2.83 35.15 11.99
N MET A 145 -1.82 35.91 11.56
CA MET A 145 -1.70 37.34 11.87
C MET A 145 -2.85 38.14 11.23
N ALA A 146 -3.19 37.83 9.98
CA ALA A 146 -4.35 38.42 9.31
C ALA A 146 -5.67 38.05 10.01
N ALA A 147 -5.80 36.80 10.48
CA ALA A 147 -6.95 36.33 11.21
C ALA A 147 -7.10 37.06 12.56
N ILE A 148 -6.02 37.27 13.32
CA ILE A 148 -6.07 38.04 14.57
C ILE A 148 -6.56 39.46 14.29
N LEU A 149 -6.01 40.14 13.29
CA LEU A 149 -6.42 41.49 12.93
C LEU A 149 -7.92 41.59 12.59
N PHE A 150 -8.44 40.58 11.87
CA PHE A 150 -9.84 40.57 11.42
C PHE A 150 -10.83 40.07 12.48
N TYR A 151 -10.47 39.05 13.27
CA TYR A 151 -11.35 38.41 14.24
C TYR A 151 -11.33 39.06 15.62
N VAL A 152 -10.29 39.81 16.01
CA VAL A 152 -10.26 40.51 17.32
C VAL A 152 -11.47 41.45 17.51
N PRO A 153 -11.85 42.32 16.54
CA PRO A 153 -13.04 43.15 16.67
C PRO A 153 -14.32 42.33 16.76
N VAL A 154 -14.41 41.22 16.01
CA VAL A 154 -15.56 40.31 16.04
C VAL A 154 -15.69 39.64 17.41
N ILE A 155 -14.60 39.10 17.95
CA ILE A 155 -14.57 38.45 19.27
C ILE A 155 -14.93 39.46 20.38
N LEU A 156 -14.45 40.71 20.28
CA LEU A 156 -14.85 41.78 21.21
C LEU A 156 -16.34 42.11 21.12
N ALA A 157 -16.91 42.16 19.91
CA ALA A 157 -18.34 42.39 19.75
C ALA A 157 -19.19 41.26 20.38
N TRP A 158 -18.77 40.01 20.21
CA TRP A 158 -19.42 38.86 20.83
C TRP A 158 -19.27 38.84 22.35
N SER A 159 -18.10 39.18 22.89
CA SER A 159 -17.87 39.23 24.34
C SER A 159 -18.74 40.30 25.03
N ILE A 160 -18.88 41.48 24.40
CA ILE A 160 -19.80 42.54 24.85
C ILE A 160 -21.25 42.03 24.85
N THR A 161 -21.65 41.33 23.79
CA THR A 161 -23.00 40.77 23.65
C THR A 161 -23.32 39.75 24.75
N ILE A 162 -22.38 38.83 25.03
CA ILE A 162 -22.53 37.82 26.09
C ILE A 162 -22.59 38.47 27.47
N LEU A 163 -21.73 39.45 27.73
CA LEU A 163 -21.69 40.14 29.02
C LEU A 163 -22.98 40.93 29.25
N PHE A 164 -23.50 41.59 28.22
CA PHE A 164 -24.80 42.28 28.28
C PHE A 164 -25.95 41.31 28.59
N ALA A 165 -26.02 40.18 27.87
CA ALA A 165 -27.03 39.15 28.12
C ALA A 165 -26.94 38.58 29.55
N GLY A 166 -25.72 38.33 30.05
CA GLY A 166 -25.49 37.88 31.42
C GLY A 166 -25.93 38.90 32.48
N VAL A 167 -25.64 40.18 32.28
CA VAL A 167 -26.08 41.26 33.18
C VAL A 167 -27.61 41.38 33.19
N VAL A 168 -28.26 41.29 32.03
CA VAL A 168 -29.72 41.34 31.93
C VAL A 168 -30.36 40.13 32.62
N ALA A 169 -29.84 38.92 32.39
CA ALA A 169 -30.32 37.71 33.05
C ALA A 169 -30.14 37.77 34.57
N TRP A 170 -28.98 38.21 35.06
CA TRP A 170 -28.71 38.38 36.49
C TRP A 170 -29.62 39.45 37.12
N ARG A 171 -29.89 40.55 36.40
CA ARG A 171 -30.77 41.62 36.88
C ARG A 171 -32.23 41.20 36.89
N ALA A 172 -32.67 40.42 35.91
CA ALA A 172 -34.00 39.80 35.89
C ALA A 172 -34.18 38.79 37.04
N LEU A 173 -33.16 37.95 37.29
CA LEU A 173 -33.16 36.98 38.39
C LEU A 173 -33.20 37.66 39.77
N ARG A 174 -32.47 38.79 39.94
CA ARG A 174 -32.54 39.59 41.16
C ARG A 174 -33.85 40.35 41.35
N TRP A 175 -34.59 40.59 40.27
CA TRP A 175 -35.91 41.22 40.32
C TRP A 175 -37.01 40.21 40.70
N THR A 176 -36.96 38.99 40.17
CA THR A 176 -37.92 37.93 40.49
C THR A 176 -37.69 37.33 41.88
N GLY A 177 -36.43 37.24 42.32
CA GLY A 177 -36.09 36.75 43.67
C GLY A 177 -36.59 37.62 44.82
N ARG A 178 -36.90 38.91 44.59
CA ARG A 178 -37.52 39.78 45.62
C ARG A 178 -39.03 39.57 45.76
N ARG A 179 -39.71 38.97 44.78
CA ARG A 179 -41.17 38.78 44.84
C ARG A 179 -41.60 37.42 45.40
N PHE A 180 -40.68 36.46 45.52
CA PHE A 180 -40.99 35.13 46.05
C PHE A 180 -40.79 35.00 47.57
N LEU A 181 -40.08 35.94 48.22
CA LEU A 181 -39.68 35.82 49.64
C LEU A 181 -40.74 36.30 50.65
N ASP A 182 -41.87 36.84 50.21
CA ASP A 182 -42.92 37.37 51.12
C ASP A 182 -44.08 36.37 51.37
N TRP A 183 -44.10 35.21 50.71
CA TRP A 183 -45.18 34.22 50.89
C TRP A 183 -45.07 33.43 52.22
N HIS A 184 -43.90 33.41 52.87
CA HIS A 184 -43.68 32.63 54.09
C HIS A 184 -43.86 33.39 55.41
N ALA A 185 -44.23 34.68 55.37
CA ALA A 185 -44.28 35.52 56.58
C ALA A 185 -45.67 35.62 57.26
N ALA A 186 -46.68 34.87 56.82
CA ALA A 186 -48.01 34.90 57.43
C ALA A 186 -48.46 33.52 57.92
N ALA A 187 -47.93 33.09 59.07
CA ALA A 187 -48.55 32.03 59.87
C ALA A 187 -48.56 32.47 61.35
N PRO A 188 -49.73 32.83 61.93
CA PRO A 188 -49.81 33.21 63.32
C PRO A 188 -49.55 31.98 64.22
N GLN A 189 -48.59 32.14 65.12
CA GLN A 189 -48.12 31.16 66.08
C GLN A 189 -49.17 30.94 67.17
N LYS A 190 -49.61 29.68 67.31
CA LYS A 190 -50.49 29.20 68.38
C LYS A 190 -49.71 29.21 69.71
N ALA A 191 -49.91 30.22 70.55
CA ALA A 191 -49.42 30.27 71.93
C ALA A 191 -50.58 29.86 72.86
N ALA A 192 -50.52 28.67 73.47
CA ALA A 192 -49.90 28.39 74.76
C ALA A 192 -50.93 28.52 75.90
N ASN A 193 -51.41 27.35 76.32
CA ASN A 193 -52.04 27.08 77.61
C ASN A 193 -51.11 27.50 78.75
N PRO A 194 -51.63 28.04 79.88
CA PRO A 194 -51.34 27.35 81.14
C PRO A 194 -52.48 27.33 82.18
N ALA A 195 -52.40 26.27 82.98
CA ALA A 195 -53.04 25.96 84.27
C ALA A 195 -54.47 25.39 84.25
#